data_AF-A0A4Q0IZ75-F1
#
_entry.id   AF-A0A4Q0IZ75-F1
#
_cell.length_a   1.000
_cell.length_b   1.000
_cell.length_c   1.000
_cell.angle_alpha   90.00
_cell.angle_beta   90.00
_cell.angle_gamma   90.00
#
_symmetry.space_group_name_H-M   'P 1'
#
loop_
_entity.id
_entity.type
_entity.pdbx_description
1 polymer ?
#
loop_
_entity_poly.entity_id
_entity_poly.type
_entity_poly.pdbx_seq_one_letter_code
_entity_poly.pdbx_strand_id
1 'polypeptide(L)'
;MKRIVNYVMCLCVMLVAMTACSGKGDNGLIGKWEQTVDANGVKTVVTYDFQNSGKLRQTMVMKNDAPHIFIDAEGVCEYSYSEADKMINFKFSGSDFNFKAFEIEGVSDDQVEFAMEDMKSDMVNIEQEFTDVNIEGDRMTAKFNGMQLTLKRI
;
A
#
# COMPACT_ATOMS: atom_id res chain seq x y z
N MET A 1 -13.79 -15.81 11.34
CA MET A 1 -13.14 -15.13 12.49
C MET A 1 -11.62 -15.31 12.50
N LYS A 2 -10.97 -16.21 13.29
CA LYS A 2 -9.49 -16.19 13.51
C LYS A 2 -8.59 -16.03 12.27
N ARG A 3 -8.93 -16.64 11.13
CA ARG A 3 -8.15 -16.47 9.87
C ARG A 3 -8.34 -15.10 9.21
N ILE A 4 -9.56 -14.55 9.23
CA ILE A 4 -9.87 -13.23 8.65
C ILE A 4 -9.16 -12.14 9.45
N VAL A 5 -9.20 -12.23 10.78
CA VAL A 5 -8.48 -11.33 11.68
C VAL A 5 -6.96 -11.37 11.45
N ASN A 6 -6.39 -12.53 11.08
CA ASN A 6 -4.98 -12.60 10.65
C ASN A 6 -4.72 -11.87 9.31
N TYR A 7 -5.62 -11.94 8.32
CA TYR A 7 -5.45 -11.22 7.05
C TYR A 7 -5.55 -9.70 7.24
N VAL A 8 -6.50 -9.23 8.07
CA VAL A 8 -6.61 -7.80 8.45
C VAL A 8 -5.38 -7.34 9.26
N MET A 9 -4.89 -8.14 10.21
CA MET A 9 -3.62 -7.82 10.89
C MET A 9 -2.41 -7.78 9.94
N CYS A 10 -2.35 -8.64 8.92
CA CYS A 10 -1.29 -8.57 7.91
C CYS A 10 -1.33 -7.26 7.09
N LEU A 11 -2.50 -6.64 6.91
CA LEU A 11 -2.63 -5.30 6.34
C LEU A 11 -2.12 -4.23 7.31
N CYS A 12 -2.56 -4.26 8.58
CA CYS A 12 -2.19 -3.23 9.56
C CYS A 12 -0.70 -3.22 9.94
N VAL A 13 -0.03 -4.38 9.99
CA VAL A 13 1.39 -4.51 10.41
C VAL A 13 2.38 -3.84 9.46
N MET A 14 1.99 -3.50 8.23
CA MET A 14 2.90 -2.85 7.28
C MET A 14 3.15 -1.36 7.58
N LEU A 15 2.39 -0.71 8.45
CA LEU A 15 2.03 0.69 8.21
C LEU A 15 2.59 1.74 9.22
N VAL A 16 3.91 1.75 9.47
CA VAL A 16 4.58 2.57 10.51
C VAL A 16 6.02 2.99 10.11
N ALA A 17 6.60 4.17 10.45
CA ALA A 17 6.05 5.53 10.66
C ALA A 17 7.15 6.63 10.75
N MET A 18 6.75 7.89 10.48
CA MET A 18 7.31 9.20 10.90
C MET A 18 8.34 10.00 10.05
N THR A 19 7.80 11.10 9.48
CA THR A 19 8.34 12.44 9.17
C THR A 19 8.87 12.76 7.76
N ALA A 20 8.84 14.06 7.43
CA ALA A 20 8.68 14.58 6.07
C ALA A 20 9.78 15.57 5.64
N CYS A 21 9.96 15.72 4.31
CA CYS A 21 10.10 17.03 3.65
C CYS A 21 10.10 16.91 2.12
N SER A 22 9.56 17.90 1.41
CA SER A 22 9.33 17.87 -0.03
C SER A 22 10.60 17.93 -0.89
N GLY A 23 10.63 17.15 -1.97
CA GLY A 23 11.65 17.20 -3.02
C GLY A 23 11.01 17.22 -4.39
N LYS A 24 11.16 18.34 -5.13
CA LYS A 24 10.82 18.42 -6.56
C LYS A 24 12.08 18.32 -7.40
N GLY A 25 12.15 17.27 -8.20
CA GLY A 25 13.09 17.07 -9.30
C GLY A 25 12.47 16.08 -10.30
N ASP A 26 12.89 16.13 -11.56
CA ASP A 26 12.54 15.07 -12.52
C ASP A 26 13.27 13.79 -12.11
N ASN A 27 12.57 12.97 -11.33
CA ASN A 27 13.18 11.93 -10.54
C ASN A 27 12.83 10.54 -11.11
N GLY A 28 13.76 9.59 -11.05
CA GLY A 28 13.58 8.24 -11.62
C GLY A 28 12.39 7.47 -11.06
N LEU A 29 11.86 7.92 -9.92
CA LEU A 29 10.64 7.41 -9.27
C LEU A 29 9.34 7.72 -10.01
N ILE A 30 9.25 8.82 -10.77
CA ILE A 30 7.98 9.24 -11.40
C ILE A 30 7.43 8.14 -12.31
N GLY A 31 6.13 7.89 -12.22
CA GLY A 31 5.41 6.85 -12.94
C GLY A 31 4.85 5.75 -12.02
N LYS A 32 4.40 4.66 -12.64
CA LYS A 32 3.71 3.56 -11.97
C LYS A 32 4.64 2.41 -11.65
N TRP A 33 4.49 1.87 -10.44
CA TRP A 33 5.28 0.76 -9.91
C TRP A 33 4.36 -0.27 -9.29
N GLU A 34 4.53 -1.53 -9.69
CA GLU A 34 3.75 -2.66 -9.17
C GLU A 34 4.60 -3.51 -8.22
N GLN A 35 4.00 -3.90 -7.09
CA GLN A 35 4.41 -5.02 -6.27
C GLN A 35 3.31 -6.08 -6.31
N THR A 36 3.63 -7.28 -6.80
CA THR A 36 2.74 -8.45 -6.65
C THR A 36 3.28 -9.33 -5.52
N VAL A 37 2.41 -9.66 -4.56
CA VAL A 37 2.64 -10.65 -3.50
C VAL A 37 1.67 -11.81 -3.73
N ASP A 38 2.19 -13.03 -3.73
CA ASP A 38 1.41 -14.26 -3.77
C ASP A 38 1.76 -15.07 -2.51
N ALA A 39 0.77 -15.29 -1.63
CA ALA A 39 0.96 -15.97 -0.37
C ALA A 39 -0.26 -16.84 -0.02
N ASN A 40 -0.06 -18.15 0.06
CA ASN A 40 -1.08 -19.13 0.45
C ASN A 40 -2.37 -19.09 -0.41
N GLY A 41 -2.26 -18.77 -1.70
CA GLY A 41 -3.38 -18.63 -2.64
C GLY A 41 -3.96 -17.21 -2.73
N VAL A 42 -3.64 -16.34 -1.75
CA VAL A 42 -4.02 -14.93 -1.80
C VAL A 42 -3.01 -14.17 -2.66
N LYS A 43 -3.49 -13.62 -3.77
CA LYS A 43 -2.74 -12.70 -4.63
C LYS A 43 -3.11 -11.27 -4.32
N THR A 44 -2.12 -10.48 -3.88
CA THR A 44 -2.24 -9.04 -3.65
C THR A 44 -1.38 -8.30 -4.65
N VAL A 45 -1.98 -7.40 -5.42
CA VAL A 45 -1.28 -6.47 -6.32
C VAL A 45 -1.39 -5.07 -5.73
N VAL A 46 -0.26 -4.42 -5.47
CA VAL A 46 -0.19 -3.03 -5.01
C VAL A 46 0.51 -2.21 -6.09
N THR A 47 -0.17 -1.18 -6.58
CA THR A 47 0.39 -0.22 -7.54
C THR A 47 0.60 1.13 -6.87
N TYR A 48 1.77 1.73 -7.09
CA TYR A 48 2.16 3.06 -6.62
C TYR A 48 2.36 3.96 -7.85
N ASP A 49 1.53 4.97 -8.02
CA ASP A 49 1.56 5.95 -9.11
C ASP A 49 2.12 7.28 -8.55
N PHE A 50 3.44 7.46 -8.64
CA PHE A 50 4.16 8.64 -8.15
C PHE A 50 4.11 9.76 -9.20
N GLN A 51 3.44 10.86 -8.88
CA GLN A 51 3.19 11.97 -9.80
C GLN A 51 4.15 13.14 -9.53
N ASN A 52 4.58 13.83 -10.60
CA ASN A 52 5.45 15.02 -10.53
C ASN A 52 4.81 16.22 -9.76
N SER A 53 3.53 16.10 -9.38
CA SER A 53 2.86 17.01 -8.45
C SER A 53 3.34 16.90 -7.00
N GLY A 54 3.94 15.77 -6.61
CA GLY A 54 4.15 15.37 -5.21
C GLY A 54 3.06 14.41 -4.69
N LYS A 55 2.06 14.08 -5.50
CA LYS A 55 0.99 13.13 -5.15
C LYS A 55 1.36 11.69 -5.44
N LEU A 56 1.04 10.79 -4.52
CA LEU A 56 1.02 9.35 -4.72
C LEU A 56 -0.44 8.89 -4.78
N ARG A 57 -0.80 8.17 -5.84
CA ARG A 57 -2.00 7.30 -5.82
C ARG A 57 -1.55 5.86 -5.60
N GLN A 58 -2.06 5.22 -4.56
CA GLN A 58 -1.89 3.79 -4.33
C GLN A 58 -3.18 3.06 -4.71
N THR A 59 -3.09 1.95 -5.44
CA THR A 59 -4.22 1.02 -5.61
C THR A 59 -3.82 -0.36 -5.13
N MET A 60 -4.68 -1.00 -4.34
CA MET A 60 -4.51 -2.36 -3.86
C MET A 60 -5.64 -3.24 -4.37
N VAL A 61 -5.29 -4.37 -4.98
CA VAL A 61 -6.23 -5.41 -5.41
C VAL A 61 -5.82 -6.73 -4.76
N MET A 62 -6.62 -7.22 -3.82
CA MET A 62 -6.44 -8.52 -3.17
C MET A 62 -7.47 -9.51 -3.72
N LYS A 63 -7.02 -10.70 -4.10
CA LYS A 63 -7.85 -11.79 -4.65
C LYS A 63 -7.48 -13.14 -4.05
N ASN A 64 -8.49 -13.95 -3.74
CA ASN A 64 -8.34 -15.38 -3.42
C ASN A 64 -9.59 -16.10 -3.93
N ASP A 65 -9.43 -17.25 -4.58
CA ASP A 65 -10.56 -17.96 -5.20
C ASP A 65 -11.34 -18.83 -4.19
N ALA A 66 -10.70 -19.31 -3.12
CA ALA A 66 -11.30 -20.20 -2.13
C ALA A 66 -10.64 -20.04 -0.74
N PRO A 67 -11.34 -19.48 0.29
CA PRO A 67 -12.63 -18.78 0.18
C PRO A 67 -12.54 -17.58 -0.76
N HIS A 68 -13.62 -17.24 -1.45
CA HIS A 68 -13.67 -16.04 -2.30
C HIS A 68 -13.34 -14.79 -1.46
N ILE A 69 -12.30 -14.07 -1.86
CA ILE A 69 -11.94 -12.75 -1.33
C ILE A 69 -11.69 -11.85 -2.52
N PHE A 70 -12.35 -10.69 -2.55
CA PHE A 70 -12.04 -9.62 -3.50
C PHE A 70 -12.08 -8.26 -2.81
N ILE A 71 -10.92 -7.61 -2.70
CA ILE A 71 -10.81 -6.26 -2.15
C ILE A 71 -10.14 -5.37 -3.22
N ASP A 72 -10.77 -4.25 -3.55
CA ASP A 72 -10.24 -3.20 -4.43
C ASP A 72 -10.29 -1.88 -3.67
N ALA A 73 -9.11 -1.32 -3.38
CA ALA A 73 -8.94 -0.07 -2.64
C ALA A 73 -8.05 0.91 -3.41
N GLU A 74 -8.42 2.20 -3.41
CA GLU A 74 -7.61 3.29 -3.94
C GLU A 74 -7.42 4.37 -2.87
N GLY A 75 -6.17 4.73 -2.60
CA GLY A 75 -5.78 5.84 -1.73
C GLY A 75 -5.01 6.92 -2.49
N VAL A 76 -5.14 8.18 -2.07
CA VAL A 76 -4.33 9.29 -2.60
C VAL A 76 -3.74 10.13 -1.47
N CYS A 77 -2.43 10.33 -1.48
CA CYS A 77 -1.70 11.14 -0.49
C CYS A 77 -0.62 12.03 -1.12
N GLU A 78 0.06 12.82 -0.28
CA GLU A 78 1.35 13.42 -0.63
C GLU A 78 2.49 12.43 -0.36
N TYR A 79 3.56 12.51 -1.14
CA TYR A 79 4.83 11.85 -0.87
C TYR A 79 6.01 12.82 -0.98
N SER A 80 7.14 12.36 -0.48
CA SER A 80 8.45 12.98 -0.65
C SER A 80 9.47 11.92 -1.06
N TYR A 81 10.46 12.31 -1.85
CA TYR A 81 11.56 11.45 -2.25
C TYR A 81 12.88 12.23 -2.21
N SER A 82 13.83 11.75 -1.42
CA SER A 82 15.23 12.18 -1.48
C SER A 82 16.05 11.13 -2.21
N GLU A 83 16.58 11.49 -3.38
CA GLU A 83 17.51 10.65 -4.14
C GLU A 83 18.87 10.53 -3.43
N ALA A 84 19.33 11.63 -2.81
CA ALA A 84 20.60 11.68 -2.08
C ALA A 84 20.61 10.75 -0.86
N ASP A 85 19.50 10.73 -0.10
CA ASP A 85 19.36 9.87 1.08
C ASP A 85 18.76 8.49 0.75
N LYS A 86 18.29 8.30 -0.49
CA LYS A 86 17.60 7.08 -0.97
C LYS A 86 16.37 6.72 -0.13
N MET A 87 15.54 7.72 0.17
CA MET A 87 14.35 7.58 1.03
C MET A 87 13.08 8.14 0.38
N ILE A 88 12.02 7.34 0.31
CA ILE A 88 10.66 7.77 -0.06
C ILE A 88 9.78 7.73 1.19
N ASN A 89 9.11 8.85 1.49
CA ASN A 89 8.21 8.98 2.64
C ASN A 89 6.82 9.43 2.18
N PHE A 90 5.78 8.70 2.59
CA PHE A 90 4.39 9.02 2.27
C PHE A 90 3.45 8.66 3.43
N LYS A 91 2.29 9.31 3.48
CA LYS A 91 1.37 9.23 4.61
C LYS A 91 -0.07 9.00 4.17
N PHE A 92 -0.70 7.94 4.67
CA PHE A 92 -2.13 7.70 4.48
C PHE A 92 -2.88 7.73 5.81
N SER A 93 -4.13 8.14 5.77
CA SER A 93 -5.14 7.84 6.77
C SER A 93 -6.22 6.94 6.18
N GLY A 94 -6.99 6.22 7.00
CA GLY A 94 -8.10 5.38 6.55
C GLY A 94 -9.19 6.17 5.80
N SER A 95 -9.29 7.48 6.06
CA SER A 95 -10.10 8.44 5.30
C SER A 95 -9.66 8.64 3.86
N ASP A 96 -8.38 8.40 3.56
CA ASP A 96 -7.79 8.67 2.24
C ASP A 96 -8.05 7.52 1.27
N PHE A 97 -8.49 6.36 1.79
CA PHE A 97 -8.81 5.15 1.03
C PHE A 97 -10.30 5.02 0.72
N ASN A 98 -10.60 4.95 -0.58
CA ASN A 98 -11.89 4.53 -1.10
C ASN A 98 -11.85 3.04 -1.46
N PHE A 99 -12.78 2.26 -0.89
CA PHE A 99 -12.94 0.83 -1.18
C PHE A 99 -14.02 0.67 -2.25
N LYS A 100 -13.61 0.24 -3.44
CA LYS A 100 -14.50 0.00 -4.58
C LYS A 100 -15.19 -1.36 -4.50
N ALA A 101 -14.53 -2.32 -3.88
CA ALA A 101 -15.06 -3.63 -3.54
C ALA A 101 -14.43 -4.13 -2.23
N PHE A 102 -15.21 -4.84 -1.41
CA PHE A 102 -14.73 -5.56 -0.24
C PHE A 102 -15.64 -6.77 -0.02
N GLU A 103 -15.26 -7.91 -0.60
CA GLU A 103 -16.05 -9.14 -0.62
C GLU A 103 -15.26 -10.25 0.09
N ILE A 104 -15.90 -10.94 1.05
CA ILE A 104 -15.34 -12.11 1.73
C ILE A 104 -16.43 -13.17 1.87
N GLU A 105 -16.17 -14.37 1.36
CA GLU A 105 -17.09 -15.51 1.43
C GLU A 105 -17.48 -15.85 2.88
N GLY A 106 -18.79 -15.99 3.13
CA GLY A 106 -19.32 -16.36 4.43
C GLY A 106 -19.27 -15.24 5.48
N VAL A 107 -19.06 -13.99 5.06
CA VAL A 107 -19.22 -12.77 5.85
C VAL A 107 -20.44 -12.01 5.31
N SER A 108 -21.27 -11.46 6.20
CA SER A 108 -22.43 -10.65 5.81
C SER A 108 -22.07 -9.18 5.62
N ASP A 109 -22.87 -8.44 4.83
CA ASP A 109 -22.58 -7.04 4.46
C ASP A 109 -22.36 -6.12 5.66
N ASP A 110 -23.09 -6.32 6.76
CA ASP A 110 -22.93 -5.60 8.03
C ASP A 110 -21.60 -5.90 8.74
N GLN A 111 -21.11 -7.14 8.63
CA GLN A 111 -19.80 -7.54 9.15
C GLN A 111 -18.66 -7.04 8.27
N VAL A 112 -18.88 -6.93 6.95
CA VAL A 112 -17.96 -6.29 6.01
C VAL A 112 -17.84 -4.80 6.32
N GLU A 113 -18.96 -4.09 6.45
CA GLU A 113 -18.99 -2.65 6.76
C GLU A 113 -18.29 -2.37 8.09
N PHE A 114 -18.62 -3.13 9.15
CA PHE A 114 -17.94 -3.02 10.44
C PHE A 114 -16.43 -3.28 10.33
N ALA A 115 -15.99 -4.32 9.62
CA ALA A 115 -14.56 -4.61 9.45
C ALA A 115 -13.83 -3.55 8.62
N MET A 116 -14.51 -2.90 7.67
CA MET A 116 -13.97 -1.76 6.92
C MET A 116 -13.84 -0.51 7.78
N GLU A 117 -14.82 -0.21 8.64
CA GLU A 117 -14.75 0.92 9.58
C GLU A 117 -13.67 0.71 10.65
N ASP A 118 -13.60 -0.49 11.23
CA ASP A 118 -12.59 -0.90 12.21
C ASP A 118 -11.18 -0.72 11.63
N MET A 119 -10.92 -1.28 10.43
CA MET A 119 -9.66 -1.10 9.71
C MET A 119 -9.37 0.37 9.39
N LYS A 120 -10.36 1.18 8.96
CA LYS A 120 -10.16 2.62 8.74
C LYS A 120 -9.81 3.38 10.02
N SER A 121 -10.33 2.94 11.17
CA SER A 121 -10.08 3.53 12.48
C SER A 121 -8.70 3.18 13.04
N ASP A 122 -8.21 1.96 12.77
CA ASP A 122 -6.81 1.57 13.00
C ASP A 122 -5.86 2.36 12.08
N MET A 123 -6.31 2.68 10.86
CA MET A 123 -5.50 3.34 9.84
C MET A 123 -5.32 4.86 10.03
N VAL A 124 -5.20 5.36 11.26
CA VAL A 124 -5.02 6.82 11.51
C VAL A 124 -3.57 7.25 11.35
N ASN A 125 -3.30 8.17 10.43
CA ASN A 125 -1.98 8.81 10.25
C ASN A 125 -0.80 7.83 10.03
N ILE A 126 -1.08 6.74 9.34
CA ILE A 126 -0.09 5.75 8.88
C ILE A 126 0.96 6.41 8.00
N GLU A 127 2.22 6.23 8.35
CA GLU A 127 3.36 6.73 7.59
C GLU A 127 4.20 5.56 7.11
N GLN A 128 4.57 5.57 5.83
CA GLN A 128 5.36 4.53 5.18
C GLN A 128 6.68 5.15 4.71
N GLU A 129 7.78 4.59 5.23
CA GLU A 129 9.15 4.95 4.86
C GLU A 129 9.77 3.79 4.06
N PHE A 130 10.14 4.07 2.81
CA PHE A 130 10.96 3.18 2.01
C PHE A 130 12.41 3.70 2.04
N THR A 131 13.32 2.93 2.65
CA THR A 131 14.76 3.23 2.74
C THR A 131 15.57 2.43 1.72
N ASP A 132 16.86 2.74 1.55
CA ASP A 132 17.76 2.06 0.60
C ASP A 132 17.20 1.98 -0.84
N VAL A 133 16.44 3.01 -1.24
CA VAL A 133 15.78 3.09 -2.55
C VAL A 133 16.82 3.13 -3.66
N ASN A 134 16.73 2.16 -4.56
CA ASN A 134 17.61 2.03 -5.73
C ASN A 134 16.76 1.74 -6.96
N ILE A 135 16.88 2.59 -7.98
CA ILE A 135 16.08 2.55 -9.21
C ILE A 135 16.99 2.27 -10.39
N GLU A 136 16.78 1.13 -11.05
CA GLU A 136 17.53 0.66 -12.20
C GLU A 136 16.55 0.41 -13.36
N GLY A 137 16.27 1.47 -14.13
CA GLY A 137 15.31 1.45 -15.25
C GLY A 137 13.89 1.14 -14.79
N ASP A 138 13.44 -0.09 -15.08
CA ASP A 138 12.11 -0.60 -14.77
C ASP A 138 12.04 -1.41 -13.47
N ARG A 139 13.12 -1.43 -12.68
CA ARG A 139 13.18 -2.10 -11.38
C ARG A 139 13.52 -1.11 -10.27
N MET A 140 12.71 -1.11 -9.21
CA MET A 140 13.01 -0.41 -7.96
C MET A 140 13.16 -1.43 -6.85
N THR A 141 14.20 -1.30 -6.03
CA THR A 141 14.33 -2.02 -4.76
C THR A 141 14.40 -1.03 -3.62
N ALA A 142 13.83 -1.39 -2.48
CA ALA A 142 13.88 -0.60 -1.25
C ALA A 142 13.81 -1.53 -0.03
N LYS A 143 13.86 -0.96 1.18
CA LYS A 143 13.55 -1.63 2.44
C LYS A 143 12.39 -0.95 3.15
N PHE A 144 11.59 -1.74 3.84
CA PHE A 144 10.40 -1.31 4.58
C PHE A 144 10.13 -2.31 5.70
N ASN A 145 9.96 -1.82 6.94
CA ASN A 145 9.88 -2.64 8.15
C ASN A 145 10.95 -3.75 8.23
N GLY A 146 12.18 -3.44 7.80
CA GLY A 146 13.31 -4.36 7.78
C GLY A 146 13.30 -5.41 6.65
N MET A 147 12.24 -5.49 5.85
CA MET A 147 12.12 -6.40 4.71
C MET A 147 12.54 -5.72 3.40
N GLN A 148 13.13 -6.47 2.47
CA GLN A 148 13.43 -5.96 1.13
C GLN A 148 12.20 -6.01 0.23
N LEU A 149 11.90 -4.88 -0.40
CA LEU A 149 10.89 -4.73 -1.44
C LEU A 149 11.53 -4.82 -2.82
N THR A 150 10.78 -5.32 -3.80
CA THR A 150 11.09 -5.13 -5.22
C THR A 150 9.80 -4.75 -5.93
N LEU A 151 9.86 -3.64 -6.68
CA LEU A 151 8.76 -3.12 -7.48
C LEU A 151 9.21 -3.05 -8.95
N LYS A 152 8.25 -3.23 -9.86
CA LYS A 152 8.47 -3.18 -11.30
C LYS A 152 7.70 -2.02 -11.93
N ARG A 153 8.31 -1.28 -12.85
CA ARG A 153 7.61 -0.23 -13.62
C ARG A 153 6.56 -0.86 -14.56
N ILE A 154 5.42 -0.17 -14.71
CA ILE A 154 4.30 -0.53 -15.61
C ILE A 154 3.75 0.68 -16.36
#